data_AF-A0A3L7U3C7-F1
#
_entry.id   AF-A0A3L7U3C7-F1
#
_cell.length_a   1.000
_cell.length_b   1.000
_cell.length_c   1.000
_cell.angle_alpha   90.00
_cell.angle_beta   90.00
_cell.angle_gamma   90.00
#
_symmetry.space_group_name_H-M   'P 1'
#
loop_
_entity.id
_entity.type
_entity.pdbx_description
1 polymer ?
#
loop_
_entity_poly.entity_id
_entity_poly.type
_entity_poly.pdbx_seq_one_letter_code
_entity_poly.pdbx_strand_id
1 'polypeptide(L)'
;MRIQSVALYFISVCVLALSLVGGATAPPTRVGSAWPLTICPVCLKPLGATPVIKIIEDVKDPSLNGREIRFESEECAATFEIDRAKYLKPANEQMVREQLPQYPAINCVVMPDESLADPNTPNAGKDENIIVGNRLVRTCCGQCARRVRRDPVKWLAQVDKGIVADQGAKYPLKVCVISGAPLPAEPVNVFIGSRLVEVATPEDALKAQQKPLETLAKLDAAISALKPSAEKNPTTDAPPIAKPGAK
;
A
#
# COMPACT_ATOMS: atom_id res chain seq x y z
N MET A 1 28.56 49.28 67.87
CA MET A 1 29.53 48.17 67.82
C MET A 1 28.82 46.90 68.28
N ARG A 2 28.84 45.82 67.47
CA ARG A 2 28.27 44.46 67.67
C ARG A 2 26.73 44.40 67.66
N ILE A 3 26.04 44.01 66.57
CA ILE A 3 25.91 42.70 65.90
C ILE A 3 25.56 41.56 66.88
N GLN A 4 24.30 41.15 66.88
CA GLN A 4 23.88 39.78 67.19
C GLN A 4 22.67 39.42 66.31
N SER A 5 22.90 38.49 65.39
CA SER A 5 21.93 37.94 64.44
C SER A 5 21.10 36.86 65.11
N VAL A 6 19.77 36.99 65.07
CA VAL A 6 18.84 35.91 65.43
C VAL A 6 18.40 35.21 64.14
N ALA A 7 18.84 33.97 63.97
CA ALA A 7 18.44 33.11 62.86
C ALA A 7 17.04 32.55 63.11
N LEU A 8 16.05 32.95 62.31
CA LEU A 8 14.76 32.25 62.23
C LEU A 8 14.86 31.14 61.17
N TYR A 9 14.72 29.90 61.63
CA TYR A 9 14.54 28.71 60.81
C TYR A 9 13.12 28.71 60.22
N PHE A 10 12.98 28.94 58.92
CA PHE A 10 11.74 28.66 58.18
C PHE A 10 11.87 27.29 57.50
N ILE A 11 11.17 26.29 58.04
CA ILE A 11 10.99 24.98 57.41
C ILE A 11 9.94 25.16 56.30
N SER A 12 10.40 25.29 55.06
CA SER A 12 9.54 25.29 53.87
C SER A 12 9.23 23.84 53.49
N VAL A 13 8.04 23.36 53.84
CA VAL A 13 7.50 22.09 53.35
C VAL A 13 7.12 22.28 51.88
N CYS A 14 8.00 21.83 50.99
CA CYS A 14 7.75 21.79 49.55
C CYS A 14 6.86 20.57 49.25
N VAL A 15 5.54 20.79 49.15
CA VAL A 15 4.60 19.78 48.65
C VAL A 15 4.82 19.65 47.15
N LEU A 16 5.58 18.63 46.74
CA LEU A 16 5.80 18.28 45.35
C LEU A 16 4.52 17.64 44.80
N ALA A 17 3.68 18.44 44.15
CA ALA A 17 2.54 17.93 43.38
C ALA A 17 3.09 17.23 42.12
N LEU A 18 3.18 15.90 42.18
CA LEU A 18 3.53 15.05 41.05
C LEU A 18 2.33 14.99 40.09
N SER A 19 2.28 15.92 39.13
CA SER A 19 1.32 15.87 38.02
C SER A 19 1.75 14.76 37.05
N LEU A 20 1.06 13.62 37.12
CA LEU A 20 1.10 12.59 36.08
C LEU A 20 0.48 13.16 34.80
N VAL A 21 1.32 13.72 33.94
CA VAL A 21 0.94 14.05 32.57
C VAL A 21 0.89 12.73 31.81
N GLY A 22 -0.30 12.14 31.70
CA GLY A 22 -0.56 11.05 30.77
C GLY A 22 -0.38 11.56 29.35
N GLY A 23 0.79 11.31 28.77
CA GLY A 23 1.04 11.57 27.36
C GLY A 23 0.14 10.65 26.53
N ALA A 24 -0.92 11.21 25.94
CA ALA A 24 -1.65 10.53 24.89
C ALA A 24 -0.70 10.33 23.71
N THR A 25 -0.19 9.11 23.56
CA THR A 25 0.58 8.71 22.38
C THR A 25 -0.32 8.87 21.16
N ALA A 26 0.09 9.69 20.19
CA ALA A 26 -0.60 9.82 18.92
C ALA A 26 -0.76 8.43 18.27
N PRO A 27 -1.89 8.15 17.60
CA PRO A 27 -2.09 6.86 16.96
C PRO A 27 -0.97 6.58 15.94
N PRO A 28 -0.54 5.32 15.81
CA PRO A 28 0.53 4.97 14.87
C PRO A 28 0.18 5.39 13.45
N THR A 29 1.14 6.04 12.79
CA THR A 29 0.99 6.49 11.41
C THR A 29 1.29 5.34 10.46
N ARG A 30 0.47 5.21 9.41
CA ARG A 30 0.64 4.18 8.38
C ARG A 30 1.95 4.38 7.61
N VAL A 31 2.69 3.30 7.40
CA VAL A 31 3.83 3.20 6.48
C VAL A 31 3.43 2.37 5.27
N GLY A 32 3.69 2.91 4.07
CA GLY A 32 3.31 2.28 2.81
C GLY A 32 1.84 2.53 2.47
N SER A 33 1.09 1.46 2.18
CA SER A 33 -0.27 1.54 1.65
C SER A 33 -1.31 0.83 2.52
N ALA A 34 -2.57 1.19 2.33
CA ALA A 34 -3.69 0.43 2.89
C ALA A 34 -3.67 -1.03 2.45
N TRP A 35 -4.31 -1.89 3.24
CA TRP A 35 -4.36 -3.32 2.99
C TRP A 35 -5.00 -3.64 1.62
N PRO A 36 -4.25 -4.27 0.68
CA PRO A 36 -4.69 -4.46 -0.70
C PRO A 36 -5.50 -5.74 -0.93
N LEU A 37 -5.50 -6.70 0.01
CA LEU A 37 -6.19 -7.98 -0.18
C LEU A 37 -7.68 -7.85 0.14
N THR A 38 -8.51 -8.60 -0.60
CA THR A 38 -9.96 -8.65 -0.44
C THR A 38 -10.45 -9.54 0.70
N ILE A 39 -9.56 -10.33 1.30
CA ILE A 39 -9.87 -11.31 2.35
C ILE A 39 -9.16 -10.97 3.66
N CYS A 40 -9.79 -11.38 4.76
CA CYS A 40 -9.21 -11.33 6.10
C CYS A 40 -8.04 -12.34 6.19
N PRO A 41 -6.85 -11.94 6.68
CA PRO A 41 -5.69 -12.85 6.76
C PRO A 41 -5.86 -13.99 7.78
N VAL A 42 -6.84 -13.90 8.68
CA VAL A 42 -7.06 -14.88 9.75
C VAL A 42 -8.13 -15.90 9.37
N CYS A 43 -9.34 -15.44 9.04
CA CYS A 43 -10.48 -16.32 8.76
C CYS A 43 -10.70 -16.58 7.26
N LEU A 44 -9.95 -15.92 6.38
CA LEU A 44 -10.03 -16.02 4.92
C LEU A 44 -11.39 -15.62 4.31
N LYS A 45 -12.31 -15.08 5.11
CA LYS A 45 -13.57 -14.52 4.62
C LYS A 45 -13.35 -13.17 3.93
N PRO A 46 -14.20 -12.78 2.98
CA PRO A 46 -14.17 -11.45 2.37
C PRO A 46 -14.24 -10.33 3.42
N LEU A 47 -13.49 -9.26 3.20
CA LEU A 47 -13.60 -8.05 4.01
C LEU A 47 -14.93 -7.34 3.70
N GLY A 48 -15.69 -7.02 4.73
CA GLY A 48 -16.91 -6.20 4.62
C GLY A 48 -16.61 -4.74 4.27
N ALA A 49 -17.65 -3.92 4.09
CA ALA A 49 -17.53 -2.50 3.76
C ALA A 49 -16.81 -1.67 4.85
N THR A 50 -16.89 -2.12 6.10
CA THR A 50 -16.28 -1.48 7.27
C THR A 50 -15.41 -2.49 8.03
N PRO A 51 -14.23 -2.85 7.49
CA PRO A 51 -13.36 -3.81 8.15
C PRO A 51 -12.74 -3.22 9.42
N VAL A 52 -12.36 -4.08 10.36
CA VAL A 52 -11.54 -3.68 11.51
C VAL A 52 -10.13 -3.37 11.02
N ILE A 53 -9.68 -2.13 11.26
CA ILE A 53 -8.36 -1.65 10.83
C ILE A 53 -7.42 -1.64 12.03
N LYS A 54 -6.26 -2.29 11.92
CA LYS A 54 -5.16 -2.14 12.89
C LYS A 54 -3.93 -1.63 12.17
N ILE A 55 -3.18 -0.75 12.82
CA ILE A 55 -1.84 -0.34 12.39
C ILE A 55 -0.88 -0.94 13.41
N ILE A 56 0.03 -1.78 12.93
CA ILE A 56 0.91 -2.56 13.80
C ILE A 56 2.05 -1.68 14.32
N GLU A 57 2.32 -1.83 15.61
CA GLU A 57 3.61 -1.53 16.21
C GLU A 57 4.17 -2.83 16.79
N ASP A 58 5.44 -3.12 16.50
CA ASP A 58 6.14 -4.31 16.93
C ASP A 58 7.55 -3.94 17.40
N VAL A 59 7.78 -4.10 18.70
CA VAL A 59 9.08 -3.83 19.32
C VAL A 59 10.11 -4.88 18.92
N LYS A 60 9.68 -6.11 18.60
CA LYS A 60 10.56 -7.22 18.23
C LYS A 60 10.91 -7.20 16.75
N ASP A 61 9.97 -6.76 15.91
CA ASP A 61 10.19 -6.55 14.47
C ASP A 61 9.78 -5.14 14.03
N PRO A 62 10.64 -4.13 14.23
CA PRO A 62 10.36 -2.75 13.84
C PRO A 62 10.05 -2.57 12.34
N SER A 63 10.35 -3.56 11.50
CA SER A 63 10.01 -3.50 10.07
C SER A 63 8.50 -3.62 9.79
N LEU A 64 7.72 -4.06 10.79
CA LEU A 64 6.26 -4.09 10.73
C LEU A 64 5.61 -2.79 11.19
N ASN A 65 6.37 -1.86 11.79
CA ASN A 65 5.82 -0.62 12.33
C ASN A 65 5.11 0.20 11.25
N GLY A 66 3.89 0.65 11.56
CA GLY A 66 3.05 1.42 10.66
C GLY A 66 2.35 0.57 9.59
N ARG A 67 2.53 -0.75 9.55
CA ARG A 67 1.81 -1.59 8.59
C ARG A 67 0.33 -1.66 8.98
N GLU A 68 -0.55 -1.21 8.08
CA GLU A 68 -1.99 -1.42 8.22
C GLU A 68 -2.36 -2.88 7.91
N ILE A 69 -3.25 -3.46 8.68
CA ILE A 69 -3.95 -4.72 8.38
C ILE A 69 -5.45 -4.51 8.57
N ARG A 70 -6.23 -5.17 7.70
CA ARG A 70 -7.69 -5.18 7.76
C ARG A 70 -8.21 -6.57 8.09
N PHE A 71 -9.16 -6.62 9.01
CA PHE A 71 -9.80 -7.83 9.49
C PHE A 71 -11.31 -7.76 9.27
N GLU A 72 -11.91 -8.92 9.15
CA GLU A 72 -13.37 -9.04 9.07
C GLU A 72 -14.03 -8.72 10.43
N SER A 73 -13.36 -8.99 11.55
CA SER A 73 -13.87 -8.82 12.91
C SER A 73 -12.76 -8.51 13.92
N GLU A 74 -13.13 -7.98 15.10
CA GLU A 74 -12.20 -7.76 16.22
C GLU A 74 -11.63 -9.09 16.76
N GLU A 75 -12.40 -10.17 16.67
CA GLU A 75 -11.95 -11.53 17.04
C GLU A 75 -10.80 -12.00 16.14
N CYS A 76 -10.90 -11.74 14.83
CA CYS A 76 -9.80 -11.98 13.91
C CYS A 76 -8.59 -11.12 14.26
N ALA A 77 -8.78 -9.84 14.59
CA ALA A 77 -7.70 -8.95 14.99
C ALA A 77 -7.00 -9.46 16.27
N ALA A 78 -7.75 -9.88 17.29
CA ALA A 78 -7.20 -10.46 18.51
C ALA A 78 -6.44 -11.77 18.24
N THR A 79 -6.99 -12.64 17.40
CA THR A 79 -6.34 -13.90 17.00
C THR A 79 -5.03 -13.66 16.25
N PHE A 80 -4.99 -12.63 15.40
CA PHE A 80 -3.79 -12.22 14.68
C PHE A 80 -2.64 -11.83 15.63
N GLU A 81 -2.95 -11.10 16.71
CA GLU A 81 -1.94 -10.62 17.67
C GLU A 81 -1.24 -11.75 18.43
N ILE A 82 -1.87 -12.92 18.57
CA ILE A 82 -1.28 -14.09 19.21
C ILE A 82 -0.09 -14.63 18.41
N ASP A 83 -0.20 -14.63 17.08
CA ASP A 83 0.83 -15.16 16.18
C ASP A 83 0.81 -14.42 14.83
N ARG A 84 1.35 -13.20 14.84
CA ARG A 84 1.41 -12.35 13.65
C ARG A 84 2.11 -13.03 12.47
N ALA A 85 3.21 -13.75 12.74
CA ALA A 85 4.03 -14.39 11.71
C ALA A 85 3.27 -15.47 10.94
N LYS A 86 2.48 -16.29 11.65
CA LYS A 86 1.62 -17.32 11.04
C LYS A 86 0.67 -16.74 10.01
N TYR A 87 0.06 -15.58 10.28
CA TYR A 87 -0.93 -14.97 9.38
C TYR A 87 -0.30 -14.06 8.32
N LEU A 88 0.81 -13.38 8.66
CA LEU A 88 1.51 -12.52 7.71
C LEU A 88 2.20 -13.31 6.59
N LYS A 89 2.68 -14.52 6.84
CA LYS A 89 3.34 -15.34 5.81
C LYS A 89 2.43 -15.60 4.59
N PRO A 90 1.26 -16.25 4.71
CA PRO A 90 0.39 -16.50 3.56
C PRO A 90 -0.16 -15.22 2.95
N ALA A 91 -0.45 -14.19 3.76
CA ALA A 91 -0.89 -12.89 3.25
C ALA A 91 0.19 -12.22 2.39
N ASN A 92 1.45 -12.26 2.82
CA ASN A 92 2.56 -11.72 2.05
C ASN A 92 2.77 -12.51 0.75
N GLU A 93 2.70 -13.84 0.77
CA GLU A 93 2.78 -14.66 -0.43
C GLU A 93 1.68 -14.31 -1.44
N GLN A 94 0.46 -14.06 -0.97
CA GLN A 94 -0.63 -13.59 -1.82
C GLN A 94 -0.35 -12.20 -2.38
N MET A 95 0.08 -11.24 -1.56
CA MET A 95 0.44 -9.89 -2.01
C MET A 95 1.56 -9.94 -3.06
N VAL A 96 2.57 -10.80 -2.89
CA VAL A 96 3.61 -11.00 -3.91
C VAL A 96 2.97 -11.47 -5.22
N ARG A 97 2.13 -12.52 -5.20
CA ARG A 97 1.47 -13.03 -6.41
C ARG A 97 0.63 -11.98 -7.13
N GLU A 98 -0.14 -11.18 -6.39
CA GLU A 98 -1.03 -10.17 -6.96
C GLU A 98 -0.28 -8.92 -7.47
N GLN A 99 0.80 -8.52 -6.79
CA GLN A 99 1.52 -7.29 -7.09
C GLN A 99 2.68 -7.46 -8.06
N LEU A 100 3.23 -8.67 -8.17
CA LEU A 100 4.40 -8.94 -9.01
C LEU A 100 4.16 -8.57 -10.49
N PRO A 101 3.02 -8.91 -11.13
CA PRO A 101 2.80 -8.54 -12.53
C PRO A 101 2.76 -7.04 -12.82
N GLN A 102 2.61 -6.23 -11.78
CA GLN A 102 2.48 -4.77 -11.86
C GLN A 102 3.73 -4.05 -11.35
N TYR A 103 4.79 -4.79 -11.00
CA TYR A 103 5.98 -4.20 -10.41
C TYR A 103 6.80 -3.44 -11.46
N PRO A 104 7.12 -2.15 -11.23
CA PRO A 104 7.65 -1.26 -12.27
C PRO A 104 9.15 -1.39 -12.50
N ALA A 105 9.90 -1.88 -11.50
CA ALA A 105 11.36 -1.90 -11.53
C ALA A 105 11.88 -3.29 -11.91
N ILE A 106 12.70 -3.33 -12.96
CA ILE A 106 13.43 -4.52 -13.38
C ILE A 106 14.78 -4.68 -12.66
N ASN A 107 15.25 -3.65 -11.97
CA ASN A 107 16.50 -3.69 -11.22
C ASN A 107 16.24 -3.65 -9.71
N CYS A 108 17.22 -4.07 -8.92
CA CYS A 108 17.15 -4.05 -7.47
C CYS A 108 16.95 -2.61 -6.97
N VAL A 109 15.91 -2.38 -6.14
CA VAL A 109 15.63 -1.03 -5.62
C VAL A 109 16.79 -0.47 -4.80
N VAL A 110 17.60 -1.34 -4.19
CA VAL A 110 18.75 -0.97 -3.35
C VAL A 110 20.03 -0.80 -4.16
N MET A 111 20.18 -1.59 -5.23
CA MET A 111 21.38 -1.66 -6.08
C MET A 111 20.91 -1.53 -7.54
N PRO A 112 20.70 -0.32 -8.05
CA PRO A 112 20.06 -0.12 -9.35
C PRO A 112 20.87 -0.66 -10.53
N ASP A 113 22.16 -0.97 -10.35
CA ASP A 113 23.01 -1.60 -11.37
C ASP A 113 22.82 -3.12 -11.44
N GLU A 114 22.14 -3.73 -10.45
CA GLU A 114 21.84 -5.16 -10.41
C GLU A 114 20.46 -5.43 -11.01
N SER A 115 20.44 -6.07 -12.17
CA SER A 115 19.19 -6.49 -12.83
C SER A 115 18.56 -7.67 -12.11
N LEU A 116 17.23 -7.64 -12.04
CA LEU A 116 16.39 -8.72 -11.54
C LEU A 116 15.77 -9.46 -12.72
N ALA A 117 15.18 -10.62 -12.44
CA ALA A 117 14.37 -11.28 -13.45
C ALA A 117 13.13 -10.43 -13.80
N ASP A 118 12.66 -10.54 -15.04
CA ASP A 118 11.38 -9.94 -15.44
C ASP A 118 10.27 -10.49 -14.52
N PRO A 119 9.49 -9.60 -13.86
CA PRO A 119 8.45 -9.99 -12.91
C PRO A 119 7.36 -10.89 -13.49
N ASN A 120 7.17 -10.89 -14.81
CA ASN A 120 6.17 -11.69 -15.51
C ASN A 120 6.70 -13.06 -15.96
N THR A 121 7.91 -13.43 -15.54
CA THR A 121 8.52 -14.71 -15.90
C THR A 121 8.58 -15.67 -14.70
N PRO A 122 8.65 -16.99 -14.93
CA PRO A 122 8.88 -17.96 -13.85
C PRO A 122 10.17 -17.72 -13.04
N ASN A 123 11.13 -16.97 -13.60
CA ASN A 123 12.38 -16.64 -12.93
C ASN A 123 12.24 -15.51 -11.89
N ALA A 124 11.12 -14.77 -11.87
CA ALA A 124 10.89 -13.67 -10.93
C ALA A 124 10.99 -14.09 -9.45
N GLY A 125 10.71 -15.36 -9.14
CA GLY A 125 10.84 -15.93 -7.80
C GLY A 125 12.28 -16.18 -7.34
N LYS A 126 13.28 -16.04 -8.23
CA LYS A 126 14.71 -16.19 -7.88
C LYS A 126 15.26 -14.95 -7.16
N ASP A 127 14.60 -13.81 -7.33
CA ASP A 127 14.92 -12.59 -6.61
C ASP A 127 14.25 -12.58 -5.23
N GLU A 128 14.73 -11.72 -4.34
CA GLU A 128 14.07 -11.49 -3.07
C GLU A 128 12.82 -10.63 -3.27
N ASN A 129 11.65 -11.25 -3.15
CA ASN A 129 10.36 -10.59 -3.16
C ASN A 129 9.85 -10.45 -1.74
N ILE A 130 9.87 -9.23 -1.20
CA ILE A 130 9.45 -8.95 0.19
C ILE A 130 8.28 -7.98 0.22
N ILE A 131 7.42 -8.10 1.23
CA ILE A 131 6.34 -7.15 1.49
C ILE A 131 6.74 -6.23 2.65
N VAL A 132 6.64 -4.92 2.42
CA VAL A 132 6.89 -3.87 3.42
C VAL A 132 5.79 -2.82 3.28
N GLY A 133 5.08 -2.50 4.38
CA GLY A 133 3.96 -1.54 4.32
C GLY A 133 2.88 -1.91 3.30
N ASN A 134 2.58 -3.21 3.17
CA ASN A 134 1.68 -3.80 2.16
C ASN A 134 2.10 -3.64 0.70
N ARG A 135 3.34 -3.23 0.43
CA ARG A 135 3.87 -3.12 -0.93
C ARG A 135 4.97 -4.12 -1.20
N LEU A 136 4.96 -4.67 -2.40
CA LEU A 136 6.03 -5.48 -2.92
C LEU A 136 7.29 -4.61 -3.09
N VAL A 137 8.42 -5.15 -2.65
CA VAL A 137 9.75 -4.62 -2.91
C VAL A 137 10.61 -5.78 -3.41
N ARG A 138 11.27 -5.60 -4.56
CA ARG A 138 12.15 -6.60 -5.15
C ARG A 138 13.61 -6.21 -4.97
N THR A 139 14.44 -7.17 -4.56
CA THR A 139 15.87 -6.96 -4.38
C THR A 139 16.70 -8.14 -4.88
N CYS A 140 17.96 -7.90 -5.24
CA CYS A 140 18.84 -8.94 -5.77
C CYS A 140 19.31 -9.96 -4.74
N CYS A 141 19.25 -9.64 -3.43
CA CYS A 141 19.72 -10.53 -2.38
C CYS A 141 19.19 -10.17 -0.99
N GLY A 142 19.28 -11.13 -0.06
CA GLY A 142 18.78 -10.95 1.31
C GLY A 142 19.42 -9.79 2.09
N GLN A 143 20.62 -9.33 1.73
CA GLN A 143 21.22 -8.13 2.35
C GLN A 143 20.49 -6.85 1.94
N CYS A 144 20.11 -6.74 0.66
CA CYS A 144 19.30 -5.62 0.18
C CYS A 144 17.91 -5.67 0.83
N ALA A 145 17.28 -6.84 0.93
CA ALA A 145 16.02 -7.02 1.64
C ALA A 145 16.10 -6.58 3.12
N ARG A 146 17.23 -6.82 3.81
CA ARG A 146 17.48 -6.31 5.16
C ARG A 146 17.61 -4.79 5.24
N ARG A 147 18.24 -4.16 4.24
CA ARG A 147 18.34 -2.69 4.15
C ARG A 147 16.96 -2.06 3.95
N VAL A 148 16.10 -2.68 3.15
CA VAL A 148 14.71 -2.26 2.97
C VAL A 148 13.97 -2.25 4.30
N ARG A 149 14.00 -3.37 5.03
CA ARG A 149 13.32 -3.50 6.33
C ARG A 149 13.79 -2.52 7.40
N ARG A 150 15.06 -2.08 7.34
CA ARG A 150 15.63 -1.12 8.29
C ARG A 150 15.17 0.31 8.05
N ASP A 151 14.86 0.66 6.81
CA ASP A 151 14.43 2.01 6.43
C ASP A 151 13.28 1.91 5.41
N PRO A 152 12.11 1.41 5.84
CA PRO A 152 11.02 1.13 4.94
C PRO A 152 10.58 2.38 4.19
N VAL A 153 10.51 3.55 4.86
CA VAL A 153 10.08 4.82 4.26
C VAL A 153 10.94 5.20 3.06
N LYS A 154 12.28 5.18 3.21
CA LYS A 154 13.20 5.52 2.13
C LYS A 154 13.01 4.63 0.91
N TRP A 155 12.99 3.31 1.11
CA TRP A 155 12.97 2.35 0.01
C TRP A 155 11.60 2.25 -0.64
N LEU A 156 10.54 2.40 0.13
CA LEU A 156 9.19 2.57 -0.38
C LEU A 156 9.10 3.79 -1.31
N ALA A 157 9.66 4.94 -0.93
CA ALA A 157 9.69 6.12 -1.79
C ALA A 157 10.44 5.88 -3.13
N GLN A 158 11.45 5.00 -3.15
CA GLN A 158 12.11 4.61 -4.40
C GLN A 158 11.25 3.70 -5.27
N VAL A 159 10.52 2.75 -4.66
CA VAL A 159 9.53 1.95 -5.40
C VAL A 159 8.46 2.85 -6.01
N ASP A 160 7.98 3.86 -5.28
CA ASP A 160 6.96 4.80 -5.76
C ASP A 160 7.40 5.59 -6.98
N LYS A 161 8.65 6.05 -6.99
CA LYS A 161 9.24 6.70 -8.17
C LYS A 161 9.22 5.78 -9.38
N GLY A 162 9.57 4.50 -9.18
CA GLY A 162 9.45 3.49 -10.23
C GLY A 162 8.01 3.33 -10.72
N ILE A 163 7.05 3.24 -9.81
CA ILE A 163 5.62 3.07 -10.14
C ILE A 163 5.14 4.26 -10.96
N VAL A 164 5.44 5.49 -10.53
CA VAL A 164 5.05 6.72 -11.24
C VAL A 164 5.69 6.79 -12.63
N ALA A 165 6.97 6.44 -12.74
CA ALA A 165 7.67 6.45 -14.02
C ALA A 165 7.07 5.46 -15.03
N ASP A 166 6.67 4.25 -14.60
CA ASP A 166 6.09 3.24 -15.48
C ASP A 166 4.59 3.47 -15.75
N GLN A 167 3.80 3.68 -14.68
CA GLN A 167 2.34 3.71 -14.75
C GLN A 167 1.79 5.12 -14.98
N GLY A 168 2.41 6.16 -14.42
CA GLY A 168 1.93 7.55 -14.54
C GLY A 168 1.98 8.06 -15.98
N ALA A 169 3.07 7.76 -16.70
CA ALA A 169 3.21 8.11 -18.12
C ALA A 169 2.12 7.48 -19.01
N LYS A 170 1.52 6.37 -18.56
CA LYS A 170 0.50 5.60 -19.29
C LYS A 170 -0.87 5.71 -18.63
N TYR A 171 -1.05 6.64 -17.67
CA TYR A 171 -2.26 6.70 -16.87
C TYR A 171 -3.46 7.05 -17.77
N PRO A 172 -4.46 6.16 -17.87
CA PRO A 172 -5.46 6.25 -18.94
C PRO A 172 -6.61 7.23 -18.60
N LEU A 173 -6.83 7.54 -17.33
CA LEU A 173 -7.96 8.35 -16.90
C LEU A 173 -7.63 9.85 -16.98
N LYS A 174 -8.64 10.67 -17.30
CA LYS A 174 -8.57 12.14 -17.24
C LYS A 174 -9.39 12.73 -16.08
N VAL A 175 -10.12 11.88 -15.38
CA VAL A 175 -10.95 12.22 -14.23
C VAL A 175 -10.57 11.35 -13.04
N CYS A 176 -10.69 11.91 -11.85
CA CYS A 176 -10.42 11.22 -10.59
C CYS A 176 -11.46 10.13 -10.34
N VAL A 177 -11.02 8.91 -10.04
CA VAL A 177 -11.90 7.77 -9.73
C VAL A 177 -12.66 7.90 -8.40
N ILE A 178 -12.25 8.84 -7.55
CA ILE A 178 -12.87 9.08 -6.24
C ILE A 178 -13.96 10.15 -6.35
N SER A 179 -13.62 11.33 -6.85
CA SER A 179 -14.50 12.50 -6.90
C SER A 179 -15.19 12.72 -8.26
N GLY A 180 -14.70 12.10 -9.34
CA GLY A 180 -15.15 12.38 -10.71
C GLY A 180 -14.66 13.72 -11.27
N ALA A 181 -13.96 14.53 -10.49
CA ALA A 181 -13.39 15.80 -10.93
C ALA A 181 -12.26 15.57 -11.96
N PRO A 182 -11.99 16.52 -12.87
CA PRO A 182 -10.82 16.46 -13.73
C PRO A 182 -9.52 16.28 -12.93
N LEU A 183 -8.61 15.44 -13.41
CA LEU A 183 -7.28 15.34 -12.81
C LEU A 183 -6.49 16.63 -13.12
N PRO A 184 -5.79 17.21 -12.12
CA PRO A 184 -4.93 18.36 -12.35
C PRO A 184 -3.67 17.94 -13.15
N ALA A 185 -2.89 18.93 -13.60
CA ALA A 185 -1.62 18.67 -14.29
C ALA A 185 -0.62 17.89 -13.41
N GLU A 186 -0.64 18.13 -12.11
CA GLU A 186 0.12 17.39 -11.10
C GLU A 186 -0.86 16.70 -10.14
N PRO A 187 -1.29 15.46 -10.45
CA PRO A 187 -2.21 14.73 -9.59
C PRO A 187 -1.54 14.26 -8.30
N VAL A 188 -2.36 14.00 -7.28
CA VAL A 188 -1.89 13.35 -6.07
C VAL A 188 -1.77 11.84 -6.34
N ASN A 189 -0.57 11.30 -6.16
CA ASN A 189 -0.30 9.88 -6.37
C ASN A 189 -0.61 9.07 -5.12
N VAL A 190 -1.47 8.06 -5.27
CA VAL A 190 -1.83 7.11 -4.21
C VAL A 190 -1.40 5.72 -4.64
N PHE A 191 -0.71 5.02 -3.73
CA PHE A 191 -0.27 3.66 -3.98
C PHE A 191 -1.09 2.67 -3.14
N ILE A 192 -1.63 1.64 -3.79
CA ILE A 192 -2.31 0.51 -3.13
C ILE A 192 -1.65 -0.76 -3.66
N GLY A 193 -0.78 -1.38 -2.84
CA GLY A 193 0.16 -2.37 -3.36
C GLY A 193 1.10 -1.76 -4.41
N SER A 194 1.29 -2.44 -5.55
CA SER A 194 2.08 -1.94 -6.70
C SER A 194 1.29 -1.06 -7.67
N ARG A 195 0.05 -0.67 -7.34
CA ARG A 195 -0.82 0.10 -8.26
C ARG A 195 -0.79 1.58 -7.97
N LEU A 196 -0.65 2.37 -9.03
CA LEU A 196 -0.86 3.82 -9.02
C LEU A 196 -2.35 4.16 -9.16
N VAL A 197 -2.83 5.04 -8.28
CA VAL A 197 -4.11 5.74 -8.41
C VAL A 197 -3.83 7.23 -8.36
N GLU A 198 -4.04 7.93 -9.47
CA GLU A 198 -3.96 9.38 -9.53
C GLU A 198 -5.31 9.97 -9.12
N VAL A 199 -5.28 10.90 -8.16
CA VAL A 199 -6.48 11.55 -7.64
C VAL A 199 -6.35 13.08 -7.65
N ALA A 200 -7.48 13.78 -7.67
CA ALA A 200 -7.49 15.22 -7.88
C ALA A 200 -7.00 16.01 -6.65
N THR A 201 -7.23 15.51 -5.44
CA THR A 201 -6.95 16.25 -4.20
C THR A 201 -6.36 15.36 -3.10
N PRO A 202 -5.69 15.93 -2.08
CA PRO A 202 -5.27 15.18 -0.90
C PRO A 202 -6.43 14.53 -0.14
N GLU A 203 -7.62 15.13 -0.17
CA GLU A 203 -8.81 14.53 0.44
C GLU A 203 -9.26 13.27 -0.31
N ASP A 204 -9.22 13.30 -1.64
CA ASP A 204 -9.48 12.11 -2.46
C ASP A 204 -8.43 11.02 -2.20
N ALA A 205 -7.18 11.40 -1.95
CA ALA A 205 -6.13 10.44 -1.58
C ALA A 205 -6.41 9.75 -0.24
N LEU A 206 -6.92 10.49 0.74
CA LEU A 206 -7.36 9.92 2.01
C LEU A 206 -8.53 8.95 1.80
N LYS A 207 -9.54 9.34 1.02
CA LYS A 207 -10.70 8.47 0.70
C LYS A 207 -10.27 7.19 -0.03
N ALA A 208 -9.33 7.31 -0.96
CA ALA A 208 -8.76 6.18 -1.68
C ALA A 208 -8.11 5.15 -0.72
N GLN A 209 -7.30 5.63 0.22
CA GLN A 209 -6.66 4.78 1.24
C GLN A 209 -7.66 4.23 2.27
N GLN A 210 -8.74 4.96 2.59
CA GLN A 210 -9.80 4.45 3.47
C GLN A 210 -10.57 3.29 2.84
N LYS A 211 -10.76 3.33 1.51
CA LYS A 211 -11.49 2.31 0.75
C LYS A 211 -10.67 1.75 -0.41
N PRO A 212 -9.56 1.05 -0.14
CA PRO A 212 -8.60 0.64 -1.16
C PRO A 212 -9.23 -0.34 -2.16
N LEU A 213 -10.02 -1.31 -1.69
CA LEU A 213 -10.65 -2.30 -2.56
C LEU A 213 -11.72 -1.67 -3.47
N GLU A 214 -12.55 -0.77 -2.92
CA GLU A 214 -13.52 -0.01 -3.71
C GLU A 214 -12.81 0.88 -4.75
N THR A 215 -11.70 1.50 -4.35
CA THR A 215 -10.89 2.35 -5.23
C THR A 215 -10.28 1.56 -6.38
N LEU A 216 -9.66 0.40 -6.10
CA LEU A 216 -9.09 -0.46 -7.14
C LEU A 216 -10.18 -0.97 -8.08
N ALA A 217 -11.34 -1.40 -7.54
CA ALA A 217 -12.47 -1.83 -8.36
C ALA A 217 -12.99 -0.72 -9.27
N LYS A 218 -13.12 0.52 -8.77
CA LYS A 218 -13.51 1.69 -9.59
C LYS A 218 -12.47 2.01 -10.66
N LEU A 219 -11.18 1.95 -10.31
CA LEU A 219 -10.10 2.14 -11.27
C LEU A 219 -10.15 1.10 -12.39
N ASP A 220 -10.30 -0.18 -12.05
CA ASP A 220 -10.38 -1.26 -13.05
C ASP A 220 -11.61 -1.15 -13.95
N ALA A 221 -12.76 -0.81 -13.36
CA ALA A 221 -13.99 -0.57 -14.12
C ALA A 221 -13.84 0.62 -15.08
N ALA A 222 -13.27 1.73 -14.62
CA ALA A 222 -13.05 2.92 -15.44
C ALA A 222 -12.07 2.64 -16.59
N ILE A 223 -10.94 1.97 -16.32
CA ILE A 223 -9.97 1.59 -17.35
C ILE A 223 -10.59 0.63 -18.37
N SER A 224 -11.38 -0.35 -17.89
CA SER A 224 -12.06 -1.30 -18.78
C SER A 224 -13.09 -0.62 -19.68
N ALA A 225 -13.79 0.41 -19.18
CA ALA A 225 -14.74 1.20 -19.96
C ALA A 225 -14.08 2.09 -21.03
N LEU A 226 -12.79 2.42 -20.89
CA LEU A 226 -12.03 3.17 -21.91
C LEU A 226 -11.56 2.28 -23.07
N LYS A 227 -11.49 0.96 -22.88
CA LYS A 227 -11.19 0.04 -23.97
C LYS A 227 -12.39 0.08 -24.93
N PRO A 228 -12.20 0.38 -26.22
CA PRO A 228 -13.27 0.27 -27.20
C PRO A 228 -13.89 -1.13 -27.06
N SER A 229 -15.21 -1.19 -26.86
CA SER A 229 -15.94 -2.45 -26.98
C SER A 229 -15.53 -3.06 -28.30
N ALA A 230 -14.96 -4.27 -28.26
CA ALA A 230 -14.57 -5.01 -29.45
C ALA A 230 -15.66 -4.85 -30.50
N GLU A 231 -15.23 -4.29 -31.63
CA GLU A 231 -16.00 -4.09 -32.86
C GLU A 231 -16.89 -5.32 -33.06
N LYS A 232 -18.21 -5.14 -32.98
CA LYS A 232 -19.14 -6.14 -33.49
C LYS A 232 -18.81 -6.26 -34.98
N ASN A 233 -18.03 -7.28 -35.35
CA ASN A 233 -17.89 -7.70 -36.74
C ASN A 233 -19.30 -7.77 -37.33
N PRO A 234 -19.64 -6.95 -38.35
CA PRO A 234 -20.86 -7.16 -39.09
C PRO A 234 -20.73 -8.53 -39.74
N THR A 235 -21.54 -9.47 -39.29
CA THR A 235 -21.68 -10.79 -39.90
C THR A 235 -21.86 -10.58 -41.39
N THR A 236 -20.97 -11.19 -42.17
CA THR A 236 -21.06 -11.33 -43.61
C THR A 236 -22.31 -12.11 -43.97
N ASP A 237 -23.44 -11.42 -44.15
CA ASP A 237 -24.53 -11.86 -45.00
C ASP A 237 -24.44 -11.12 -46.34
N ALA A 238 -23.51 -11.57 -47.17
CA ALA A 238 -23.55 -11.32 -48.60
C ALA A 238 -24.09 -12.59 -49.28
N PRO A 239 -25.23 -12.54 -50.00
CA PRO A 239 -25.74 -13.69 -50.73
C PRO A 239 -24.76 -14.14 -51.81
N PRO A 240 -24.68 -15.44 -52.15
CA PRO A 240 -23.75 -15.91 -53.17
C PRO A 240 -24.13 -15.36 -54.55
N ILE A 241 -23.18 -14.66 -55.17
CA ILE A 241 -23.27 -14.21 -56.57
C ILE A 241 -23.29 -15.45 -57.47
N ALA A 242 -24.34 -15.58 -58.27
CA ALA A 242 -24.46 -16.58 -59.32
C ALA A 242 -23.35 -16.41 -60.37
N LYS A 243 -22.67 -17.50 -60.74
CA LYS A 243 -21.70 -17.51 -61.85
C LYS A 243 -22.44 -17.42 -63.20
N PRO A 244 -22.07 -16.50 -64.10
CA PRO A 244 -22.50 -16.55 -65.50
C PRO A 244 -21.71 -17.64 -66.25
N GLY A 245 -22.38 -18.28 -67.20
CA GLY A 245 -21.91 -19.49 -67.88
C GLY A 245 -20.56 -19.39 -68.59
N ALA A 246 -19.88 -20.54 -68.63
CA ALA A 246 -18.86 -20.85 -69.62
C ALA A 246 -19.46 -21.85 -70.61
N LYS A 247 -19.11 -21.64 -71.88
CA LYS A 247 -19.59 -22.28 -73.10
C LYS A 247 -19.53 -23.80 -73.10
#